data_AF-A0A1E7FZ88-F1
#
_entry.id   AF-A0A1E7FZ88-F1
#
_cell.length_a   1.000
_cell.length_b   1.000
_cell.length_c   1.000
_cell.angle_alpha   90.00
_cell.angle_beta   90.00
_cell.angle_gamma   90.00
#
_symmetry.space_group_name_H-M   'P 1'
#
loop_
_entity.id
_entity.type
_entity.pdbx_description
1 polymer ?
#
loop_
_entity_poly.entity_id
_entity_poly.type
_entity_poly.pdbx_seq_one_letter_code
_entity_poly.pdbx_strand_id
1 'polypeptide(L)'
;MLIDTKYLQVLIRLRRMGLLKKEDIQNYGLLHILCREDYFIEKRFRFLVEWDPSALTQTNEYGWLPIHCTSAESSIRGLELAFENGILYFPKKKGINLLFREDKYGETPFQLACEKYKPKQVNEIVEDTLIRYITSFDNHASPLNIADALMMAALEENVHLDSVYTLIRRQPDILQKILSESDADADADVDATSEVI
;
A
#
# COMPACT_ATOMS: atom_id res chain seq x y z
N MET A 1 1.42 -17.82 16.61
CA MET A 1 1.54 -19.26 16.94
C MET A 1 3.00 -19.70 17.13
N LEU A 2 3.24 -20.80 17.86
CA LEU A 2 4.59 -21.39 18.03
C LEU A 2 5.25 -21.76 16.69
N ILE A 3 4.44 -22.20 15.72
CA ILE A 3 4.88 -22.61 14.38
C ILE A 3 5.50 -21.45 13.59
N ASP A 4 4.82 -20.31 13.55
CA ASP A 4 5.33 -19.08 12.92
C ASP A 4 6.72 -18.69 13.47
N THR A 5 6.85 -18.73 14.80
CA THR A 5 8.11 -18.39 15.47
C THR A 5 9.25 -19.35 15.10
N LYS A 6 8.96 -20.66 15.00
CA LYS A 6 9.95 -21.66 14.58
C LYS A 6 10.42 -21.44 13.14
N TYR A 7 9.50 -21.23 12.21
CA TYR A 7 9.87 -20.99 10.81
C TYR A 7 10.58 -19.65 10.62
N LEU A 8 10.21 -18.60 11.37
CA LEU A 8 10.98 -17.36 11.39
C LEU A 8 12.44 -17.59 11.81
N GLN A 9 12.68 -18.39 12.86
CA GLN A 9 14.06 -18.72 13.27
C GLN A 9 14.84 -19.43 12.16
N VAL A 10 14.18 -20.29 11.38
CA VAL A 10 14.79 -20.94 10.21
C VAL A 10 15.15 -19.89 9.15
N LEU A 11 14.24 -18.98 8.79
CA LEU A 11 14.52 -17.91 7.81
C LEU A 11 15.70 -17.02 8.26
N ILE A 12 15.73 -16.64 9.55
CA ILE A 12 16.84 -15.87 10.13
C ILE A 12 18.17 -16.64 10.01
N ARG A 13 18.17 -17.95 10.29
CA ARG A 13 19.37 -18.78 10.17
C ARG A 13 19.84 -18.90 8.72
N LEU A 14 18.92 -19.14 7.78
CA LEU A 14 19.23 -19.20 6.35
C LEU A 14 19.82 -17.88 5.84
N ARG A 15 19.25 -16.74 6.26
CA ARG A 15 19.79 -15.41 5.97
C ARG A 15 21.22 -15.24 6.50
N ARG A 16 21.46 -15.60 7.76
CA ARG A 16 22.79 -15.50 8.39
C ARG A 16 23.84 -16.38 7.72
N MET A 17 23.43 -17.52 7.16
CA MET A 17 24.30 -18.43 6.43
C MET A 17 24.51 -18.02 4.96
N GLY A 18 23.85 -16.95 4.49
CA GLY A 18 23.88 -16.55 3.07
C GLY A 18 23.12 -17.50 2.13
N LEU A 19 22.28 -18.38 2.69
CA LEU A 19 21.47 -19.35 1.94
C LEU A 19 20.09 -18.82 1.54
N LEU A 20 19.64 -17.76 2.20
CA LEU A 20 18.48 -16.97 1.79
C LEU A 20 18.98 -15.56 1.54
N LYS A 21 18.74 -15.06 0.33
CA LYS A 21 19.11 -13.72 -0.10
C LYS A 21 17.86 -12.85 -0.28
N LYS A 22 18.08 -11.55 -0.42
CA LYS A 22 16.99 -10.60 -0.61
C LYS A 22 16.23 -10.91 -1.92
N GLU A 23 16.99 -11.23 -2.98
CA GLU A 23 16.46 -11.52 -4.31
C GLU A 23 15.57 -12.77 -4.30
N ASP A 24 15.84 -13.73 -3.42
CA ASP A 24 15.03 -14.94 -3.27
C ASP A 24 13.59 -14.64 -2.85
N ILE A 25 13.36 -13.54 -2.10
CA ILE A 25 12.01 -13.11 -1.71
C ILE A 25 11.14 -12.89 -2.94
N GLN A 26 11.69 -12.21 -3.95
CA GLN A 26 10.98 -11.91 -5.18
C GLN A 26 11.04 -13.06 -6.18
N ASN A 27 12.20 -13.70 -6.35
CA ASN A 27 12.41 -14.78 -7.31
C ASN A 27 11.49 -15.98 -7.06
N TYR A 28 11.19 -16.25 -5.78
CA TYR A 28 10.32 -17.36 -5.38
C TYR A 28 8.94 -16.90 -4.90
N GLY A 29 8.60 -15.60 -5.03
CA GLY A 29 7.31 -15.06 -4.60
C GLY A 29 6.99 -15.38 -3.14
N LEU A 30 7.99 -15.36 -2.25
CA LEU A 30 7.85 -15.83 -0.87
C LEU A 30 6.76 -15.07 -0.12
N LEU A 31 6.58 -13.79 -0.42
CA LEU A 31 5.54 -12.97 0.19
C LEU A 31 4.14 -13.40 -0.28
N HIS A 32 3.94 -13.66 -1.57
CA HIS A 32 2.67 -14.21 -2.07
C HIS A 32 2.33 -15.54 -1.41
N ILE A 33 3.31 -16.44 -1.27
CA ILE A 33 3.10 -17.74 -0.60
C ILE A 33 2.59 -17.53 0.83
N LEU A 34 3.20 -16.63 1.60
CA LEU A 34 2.73 -16.34 2.96
C LEU A 34 1.33 -15.71 3.02
N CYS A 35 0.98 -14.91 2.01
CA CYS A 35 -0.31 -14.21 1.94
C CYS A 35 -1.49 -15.11 1.55
N ARG A 36 -1.23 -16.32 1.07
CA ARG A 36 -2.25 -17.33 0.69
C ARG A 36 -2.64 -18.29 1.82
N GLU A 37 -1.95 -18.21 2.95
CA GLU A 37 -2.13 -19.15 4.05
C GLU A 37 -3.40 -18.83 4.86
N ASP A 38 -4.20 -19.87 5.17
CA ASP A 38 -5.47 -19.74 5.91
C ASP A 38 -5.30 -19.02 7.26
N TYR A 39 -4.20 -19.32 7.96
CA TYR A 39 -3.79 -18.60 9.15
C TYR A 39 -2.68 -17.62 8.79
N PHE A 40 -2.93 -16.33 9.01
CA PHE A 40 -1.99 -15.30 8.63
C PHE A 40 -0.71 -15.34 9.48
N ILE A 41 0.43 -15.50 8.81
CA ILE A 41 1.72 -15.72 9.47
C ILE A 41 2.48 -14.39 9.64
N GLU A 42 2.00 -13.60 10.61
CA GLU A 42 2.44 -12.21 10.83
C GLU A 42 3.96 -12.05 11.01
N LYS A 43 4.64 -12.90 11.79
CA LYS A 43 6.07 -12.66 12.07
C LYS A 43 6.95 -12.90 10.84
N ARG A 44 6.68 -13.94 10.06
CA ARG A 44 7.37 -14.17 8.79
C ARG A 44 7.03 -13.10 7.76
N PHE A 45 5.76 -12.68 7.68
CA PHE A 45 5.34 -11.60 6.79
C PHE A 45 6.16 -10.32 7.08
N ARG A 46 6.17 -9.85 8.33
CA ARG A 46 6.94 -8.66 8.74
C ARG A 46 8.42 -8.82 8.43
N PHE A 47 9.01 -9.97 8.75
CA PHE A 47 10.42 -10.23 8.46
C PHE A 47 10.77 -10.11 6.98
N LEU A 48 9.93 -10.65 6.08
CA LEU A 48 10.17 -10.54 4.63
C LEU A 48 9.97 -9.11 4.13
N VAL A 49 8.92 -8.43 4.58
CA VAL A 49 8.63 -7.05 4.18
C VAL A 49 9.70 -6.07 4.67
N GLU A 50 10.13 -6.18 5.93
CA GLU A 50 11.21 -5.35 6.48
C GLU A 50 12.54 -5.56 5.74
N TRP A 51 12.76 -6.77 5.22
CA TRP A 51 13.97 -7.07 4.46
C TRP A 51 13.88 -6.61 3.00
N ASP A 52 12.73 -6.79 2.37
CA ASP A 52 12.46 -6.28 1.03
C ASP A 52 11.03 -5.74 0.86
N PRO A 53 10.81 -4.44 1.11
CA PRO A 53 9.50 -3.85 0.96
C PRO A 53 8.98 -3.88 -0.48
N SER A 54 9.88 -3.91 -1.48
CA SER A 54 9.48 -3.91 -2.89
C SER A 54 8.65 -5.15 -3.29
N ALA A 55 8.78 -6.25 -2.53
CA ALA A 55 7.96 -7.44 -2.68
C ALA A 55 6.45 -7.16 -2.50
N LEU A 56 6.05 -6.12 -1.75
CA LEU A 56 4.64 -5.71 -1.61
C LEU A 56 4.02 -5.20 -2.92
N THR A 57 4.86 -4.78 -3.87
CA THR A 57 4.43 -4.19 -5.15
C THR A 57 4.62 -5.15 -6.34
N GLN A 58 5.19 -6.32 -6.08
CA GLN A 58 5.43 -7.35 -7.07
C GLN A 58 4.13 -8.07 -7.40
N THR A 59 3.82 -8.18 -8.69
CA THR A 59 2.66 -8.94 -9.17
C THR A 59 3.05 -10.37 -9.51
N ASN A 60 2.19 -11.34 -9.21
CA ASN A 60 2.35 -12.71 -9.71
C ASN A 60 1.82 -12.84 -11.16
N GLU A 61 1.72 -14.07 -11.66
CA GLU A 61 1.24 -14.39 -13.01
C GLU A 61 -0.20 -13.92 -13.32
N TYR A 62 -1.04 -13.69 -12.30
CA TYR A 62 -2.41 -13.18 -12.42
C TYR A 62 -2.48 -11.65 -12.30
N GLY A 63 -1.35 -10.97 -12.10
CA GLY A 63 -1.35 -9.54 -11.77
C GLY A 63 -1.61 -9.25 -10.29
N TRP A 64 -1.71 -10.28 -9.44
CA TRP A 64 -2.02 -10.10 -8.03
C TRP A 64 -0.82 -9.58 -7.26
N LEU A 65 -1.04 -8.53 -6.50
CA LEU A 65 -0.17 -8.12 -5.40
C LEU A 65 -0.35 -9.07 -4.20
N PRO A 66 0.60 -9.06 -3.24
CA PRO A 66 0.40 -9.75 -1.97
C PRO A 66 -0.89 -9.33 -1.23
N ILE A 67 -1.33 -8.09 -1.40
CA ILE A 67 -2.58 -7.60 -0.81
C ILE A 67 -3.83 -8.20 -1.48
N HIS A 68 -3.79 -8.55 -2.78
CA HIS A 68 -4.87 -9.33 -3.41
C HIS A 68 -4.99 -10.71 -2.75
N CYS A 69 -3.85 -11.39 -2.54
CA CYS A 69 -3.84 -12.67 -1.83
C CYS A 69 -4.42 -12.54 -0.42
N THR A 70 -4.06 -11.50 0.33
CA THR A 70 -4.61 -11.34 1.69
C THR A 70 -6.09 -10.96 1.70
N SER A 71 -6.56 -10.22 0.70
CA SER A 71 -7.99 -9.90 0.51
C SER A 71 -8.83 -11.12 0.18
N ALA A 72 -8.36 -11.99 -0.73
CA ALA A 72 -9.11 -13.14 -1.22
C ALA A 72 -8.92 -14.40 -0.34
N GLU A 73 -7.73 -14.65 0.16
CA GLU A 73 -7.34 -15.96 0.71
C GLU A 73 -7.08 -15.92 2.24
N SER A 74 -6.46 -14.86 2.76
CA SER A 74 -6.08 -14.76 4.19
C SER A 74 -7.25 -14.36 5.12
N SER A 75 -6.95 -14.22 6.41
CA SER A 75 -7.76 -13.50 7.40
C SER A 75 -7.76 -11.98 7.21
N ILE A 76 -8.76 -11.31 7.78
CA ILE A 76 -8.91 -9.84 7.71
C ILE A 76 -7.73 -9.10 8.36
N ARG A 77 -7.06 -9.73 9.33
CA ARG A 77 -5.81 -9.22 9.93
C ARG A 77 -4.65 -9.24 8.93
N GLY A 78 -4.63 -10.19 8.01
CA GLY A 78 -3.65 -10.22 6.93
C GLY A 78 -3.85 -9.10 5.92
N LEU A 79 -5.11 -8.77 5.59
CA LEU A 79 -5.45 -7.58 4.81
C LEU A 79 -4.97 -6.31 5.52
N GLU A 80 -5.35 -6.13 6.79
CA GLU A 80 -4.93 -4.99 7.60
C GLU A 80 -3.41 -4.84 7.63
N LEU A 81 -2.67 -5.93 7.85
CA LEU A 81 -1.22 -5.86 7.94
C LEU A 81 -0.56 -5.57 6.59
N ALA A 82 -1.05 -6.17 5.50
CA ALA A 82 -0.56 -5.90 4.16
C ALA A 82 -0.80 -4.44 3.78
N PHE A 83 -1.98 -3.90 4.11
CA PHE A 83 -2.31 -2.51 3.89
C PHE A 83 -1.44 -1.55 4.72
N GLU A 84 -1.32 -1.81 6.02
CA GLU A 84 -0.48 -1.06 6.95
C GLU A 84 0.97 -0.97 6.46
N ASN A 85 1.55 -2.09 5.99
CA ASN A 85 2.90 -2.08 5.44
C ASN A 85 2.98 -1.40 4.07
N GLY A 86 1.93 -1.50 3.26
CA GLY A 86 1.81 -0.78 1.99
C GLY A 86 1.91 0.73 2.18
N ILE A 87 1.15 1.29 3.11
CA ILE A 87 1.22 2.72 3.44
C ILE A 87 2.51 3.08 4.18
N LEU A 88 3.07 2.19 5.02
CA LEU A 88 4.31 2.45 5.75
C LEU A 88 5.52 2.60 4.81
N TYR A 89 5.68 1.69 3.85
CA TYR A 89 6.85 1.66 2.97
C TYR A 89 6.66 2.44 1.67
N PHE A 90 5.41 2.68 1.26
CA PHE A 90 5.09 3.46 0.07
C PHE A 90 4.14 4.66 0.33
N PRO A 91 4.41 5.50 1.36
CA PRO A 91 3.45 6.50 1.86
C PRO A 91 3.18 7.65 0.91
N LYS A 92 4.15 7.98 0.05
CA LYS A 92 4.15 9.24 -0.71
C LYS A 92 3.42 9.17 -2.05
N LYS A 93 2.69 8.09 -2.37
CA LYS A 93 2.06 7.90 -3.69
C LYS A 93 1.28 6.58 -3.83
N LYS A 94 1.92 5.44 -3.49
CA LYS A 94 1.43 4.12 -3.92
C LYS A 94 0.65 3.36 -2.85
N GLY A 95 0.94 3.59 -1.57
CA GLY A 95 0.46 2.75 -0.48
C GLY A 95 -1.05 2.62 -0.41
N ILE A 96 -1.78 3.74 -0.51
CA ILE A 96 -3.25 3.73 -0.56
C ILE A 96 -3.75 3.06 -1.84
N ASN A 97 -3.12 3.41 -2.96
CA ASN A 97 -3.54 2.92 -4.27
C ASN A 97 -3.34 1.41 -4.42
N LEU A 98 -2.51 0.76 -3.58
CA LEU A 98 -2.39 -0.71 -3.55
C LEU A 98 -3.74 -1.40 -3.34
N LEU A 99 -4.65 -0.84 -2.53
CA LEU A 99 -5.99 -1.43 -2.31
C LEU A 99 -6.89 -1.37 -3.54
N PHE A 100 -6.59 -0.46 -4.46
CA PHE A 100 -7.41 -0.16 -5.63
C PHE A 100 -6.70 -0.54 -6.93
N ARG A 101 -5.55 -1.23 -6.84
CA ARG A 101 -4.83 -1.67 -8.02
C ARG A 101 -5.51 -2.88 -8.62
N GLU A 102 -5.90 -2.77 -9.88
CA GLU A 102 -6.52 -3.84 -10.64
C GLU A 102 -5.50 -4.95 -10.95
N ASP A 103 -5.97 -6.19 -10.89
CA ASP A 103 -5.27 -7.32 -11.46
C ASP A 103 -5.55 -7.47 -12.97
N LYS A 104 -5.16 -8.61 -13.56
CA LYS A 104 -5.41 -8.87 -14.99
C LYS A 104 -6.89 -9.09 -15.34
N TYR A 105 -7.76 -9.22 -14.34
CA TYR A 105 -9.20 -9.43 -14.48
C TYR A 105 -10.02 -8.19 -14.15
N GLY A 106 -9.35 -7.09 -13.76
CA GLY A 106 -10.00 -5.84 -13.34
C GLY A 106 -10.46 -5.86 -11.88
N GLU A 107 -10.02 -6.84 -11.07
CA GLU A 107 -10.39 -6.95 -9.67
C GLU A 107 -9.37 -6.24 -8.77
N THR A 108 -9.87 -5.49 -7.81
CA THR A 108 -9.04 -4.81 -6.80
C THR A 108 -9.00 -5.57 -5.48
N PRO A 109 -7.94 -5.42 -4.67
CA PRO A 109 -7.92 -5.97 -3.31
C PRO A 109 -9.10 -5.51 -2.45
N PHE A 110 -9.56 -4.28 -2.64
CA PHE A 110 -10.71 -3.74 -1.94
C PHE A 110 -12.01 -4.47 -2.31
N GLN A 111 -12.25 -4.72 -3.60
CA GLN A 111 -13.41 -5.48 -4.08
C GLN A 111 -13.36 -6.93 -3.56
N LEU A 112 -12.23 -7.63 -3.74
CA LEU A 112 -12.03 -8.99 -3.24
C LEU A 112 -12.28 -9.09 -1.72
N ALA A 113 -11.80 -8.10 -0.95
CA ALA A 113 -12.05 -8.04 0.48
C ALA A 113 -13.52 -7.79 0.81
N CYS A 114 -14.22 -6.93 0.06
CA CYS A 114 -15.64 -6.65 0.25
C CYS A 114 -16.57 -7.79 -0.20
N GLU A 115 -16.10 -8.69 -1.06
CA GLU A 115 -16.82 -9.92 -1.39
C GLU A 115 -16.69 -10.97 -0.29
N LYS A 116 -15.47 -11.11 0.25
CA LYS A 116 -15.18 -12.06 1.33
C LYS A 116 -15.71 -11.61 2.70
N TYR A 117 -15.60 -10.32 2.99
CA TYR A 117 -16.00 -9.69 4.24
C TYR A 117 -17.11 -8.68 4.00
N LYS A 118 -17.77 -8.20 5.06
CA LYS A 118 -18.79 -7.17 4.89
C LYS A 118 -18.13 -5.85 4.49
N PRO A 119 -18.64 -5.11 3.48
CA PRO A 119 -18.06 -3.83 3.06
C PRO A 119 -17.85 -2.83 4.20
N LYS A 120 -18.78 -2.79 5.17
CA LYS A 120 -18.65 -1.96 6.37
C LYS A 120 -17.39 -2.28 7.19
N GLN A 121 -17.10 -3.56 7.35
CA GLN A 121 -15.94 -4.03 8.12
C GLN A 121 -14.62 -3.72 7.41
N VAL A 122 -14.59 -3.87 6.08
CA VAL A 122 -13.41 -3.51 5.27
C VAL A 122 -13.14 -2.01 5.37
N ASN A 123 -14.17 -1.19 5.20
CA ASN A 123 -14.06 0.27 5.33
C ASN A 123 -13.56 0.69 6.72
N GLU A 124 -14.08 0.10 7.80
CA GLU A 124 -13.61 0.37 9.17
C GLU A 124 -12.10 0.11 9.31
N ILE A 125 -11.60 -1.01 8.79
CA ILE A 125 -10.16 -1.35 8.85
C ILE A 125 -9.30 -0.39 8.04
N VAL A 126 -9.74 -0.04 6.83
CA VAL A 126 -9.03 0.90 5.97
C VAL A 126 -8.93 2.27 6.66
N GLU A 127 -10.05 2.77 7.17
CA GLU A 127 -10.13 4.05 7.89
C GLU A 127 -9.27 4.04 9.17
N ASP A 128 -9.40 3.01 10.00
CA ASP A 128 -8.63 2.87 11.24
C ASP A 128 -7.12 2.81 10.94
N THR A 129 -6.71 2.09 9.90
CA THR A 129 -5.31 1.98 9.50
C THR A 129 -4.75 3.32 9.04
N LEU A 130 -5.53 4.08 8.26
CA LEU A 130 -5.13 5.42 7.81
C LEU A 130 -5.07 6.42 8.97
N ILE A 131 -6.03 6.40 9.89
CA ILE A 131 -6.02 7.24 11.09
C ILE A 131 -4.78 6.93 11.92
N ARG A 132 -4.52 5.65 12.23
CA ARG A 132 -3.33 5.25 13.00
C ARG A 132 -2.06 5.74 12.34
N TYR A 133 -1.94 5.56 11.02
CA TYR A 133 -0.78 6.01 10.25
C TYR A 133 -0.58 7.53 10.39
N ILE A 134 -1.63 8.33 10.15
CA ILE A 134 -1.57 9.79 10.27
C ILE A 134 -1.21 10.23 11.69
N THR A 135 -1.80 9.62 12.72
CA THR A 135 -1.53 9.97 14.13
C THR A 135 -0.17 9.52 14.64
N SER A 136 0.47 8.55 13.98
CA SER A 136 1.75 7.98 14.44
C SER A 136 2.97 8.81 14.04
N PHE A 137 2.84 9.74 13.09
CA PHE A 137 3.91 10.63 12.65
C PHE A 137 3.79 11.99 13.35
N ASP A 138 4.46 12.12 14.50
CA ASP A 138 4.69 13.42 15.14
C ASP A 138 5.58 14.32 14.25
N ASN A 139 4.94 15.25 13.56
CA ASN A 139 5.45 16.58 13.15
C ASN A 139 6.63 16.72 12.15
N HIS A 140 7.21 15.67 11.53
CA HIS A 140 8.30 15.89 10.56
C HIS A 140 8.29 15.07 9.25
N ALA A 141 7.33 14.18 9.02
CA ALA A 141 7.13 13.55 7.71
C ALA A 141 5.70 13.81 7.25
N SER A 142 5.54 14.37 6.04
CA SER A 142 4.23 14.74 5.51
C SER A 142 3.29 13.52 5.54
N PRO A 143 2.25 13.53 6.41
CA PRO A 143 1.46 12.36 6.74
C PRO A 143 0.50 12.10 5.60
N LEU A 144 0.92 11.31 4.61
CA LEU A 144 0.13 11.00 3.41
C LEU A 144 -0.29 12.26 2.63
N ASN A 145 0.41 12.57 1.54
CA ASN A 145 -0.04 13.61 0.63
C ASN A 145 -1.26 13.09 -0.18
N ILE A 146 -2.47 13.43 0.30
CA ILE A 146 -3.74 13.04 -0.34
C ILE A 146 -3.83 13.61 -1.76
N ALA A 147 -3.27 14.81 -2.02
CA ALA A 147 -3.23 15.38 -3.37
C ALA A 147 -2.36 14.52 -4.30
N ASP A 148 -1.15 14.15 -3.87
CA ASP A 148 -0.29 13.26 -4.66
C ASP A 148 -0.92 11.90 -4.90
N ALA A 149 -1.56 11.32 -3.87
CA ALA A 149 -2.24 10.03 -3.99
C ALA A 149 -3.41 10.12 -5.00
N LEU A 150 -4.16 11.22 -4.98
CA LEU A 150 -5.27 11.50 -5.88
C LEU A 150 -4.77 11.65 -7.33
N MET A 151 -3.72 12.44 -7.53
CA MET A 151 -3.11 12.63 -8.85
C MET A 151 -2.56 11.31 -9.40
N MET A 152 -1.90 10.50 -8.57
CA MET A 152 -1.43 9.19 -8.98
C MET A 152 -2.59 8.25 -9.33
N ALA A 153 -3.64 8.22 -8.52
CA ALA A 153 -4.82 7.39 -8.78
C ALA A 153 -5.53 7.79 -10.08
N ALA A 154 -5.49 9.08 -10.45
CA ALA A 154 -6.08 9.56 -11.69
C ALA A 154 -5.19 9.31 -12.94
N LEU A 155 -3.88 9.13 -12.76
CA LEU A 155 -2.91 8.94 -13.86
C LEU A 155 -2.55 7.47 -14.11
N GLU A 156 -2.61 6.62 -13.09
CA GLU A 156 -2.24 5.20 -13.22
C GLU A 156 -3.40 4.38 -13.81
N GLU A 157 -3.23 3.86 -15.03
CA GLU A 157 -4.25 3.07 -15.74
C GLU A 157 -4.70 1.81 -15.01
N ASN A 158 -3.88 1.30 -14.10
CA ASN A 158 -4.17 0.09 -13.32
C ASN A 158 -4.70 0.39 -11.92
N VAL A 159 -5.05 1.64 -11.61
CA VAL A 159 -5.72 2.03 -10.37
C VAL A 159 -7.18 2.29 -10.68
N HIS A 160 -8.06 1.53 -10.02
CA HIS A 160 -9.51 1.66 -10.18
C HIS A 160 -9.99 3.03 -9.68
N LEU A 161 -11.02 3.58 -10.35
CA LEU A 161 -11.58 4.91 -10.07
C LEU A 161 -12.11 5.07 -8.63
N ASP A 162 -12.44 3.96 -7.96
CA ASP A 162 -12.82 3.95 -6.54
C ASP A 162 -11.75 4.57 -5.65
N SER A 163 -10.47 4.50 -6.03
CA SER A 163 -9.39 5.19 -5.33
C SER A 163 -9.60 6.71 -5.32
N VAL A 164 -9.88 7.29 -6.50
CA VAL A 164 -10.16 8.73 -6.67
C VAL A 164 -11.39 9.13 -5.85
N TYR A 165 -12.48 8.37 -5.96
CA TYR A 165 -13.71 8.64 -5.20
C TYR A 165 -13.46 8.58 -3.69
N THR A 166 -12.68 7.59 -3.23
CA THR A 166 -12.34 7.41 -1.81
C THR A 166 -11.52 8.59 -1.28
N LEU A 167 -10.50 9.03 -2.02
CA LEU A 167 -9.64 10.15 -1.64
C LEU A 167 -10.41 11.48 -1.59
N ILE A 168 -11.28 11.76 -2.57
CA ILE A 168 -12.14 12.96 -2.57
C ILE A 168 -13.12 12.90 -1.39
N ARG A 169 -13.71 11.75 -1.09
CA ARG A 169 -14.65 11.61 0.04
C ARG A 169 -13.96 11.86 1.39
N ARG A 170 -12.70 11.45 1.54
CA ARG A 170 -11.90 11.70 2.75
C ARG A 170 -11.55 13.18 2.92
N GLN A 171 -11.27 13.86 1.82
CA GLN A 171 -10.93 15.28 1.84
C GLN A 171 -11.67 16.04 0.73
N PRO A 172 -12.94 16.46 0.97
CA PRO A 172 -13.77 17.07 -0.08
C PRO A 172 -13.24 18.38 -0.65
N ASP A 173 -12.40 19.10 0.11
CA ASP A 173 -11.77 20.36 -0.31
C ASP A 173 -10.47 20.16 -1.12
N ILE A 174 -10.04 18.91 -1.36
CA ILE A 174 -8.74 18.59 -1.97
C ILE A 174 -8.58 19.20 -3.36
N LEU A 175 -9.64 19.18 -4.18
CA LEU A 175 -9.58 19.73 -5.55
C LEU A 175 -9.36 21.24 -5.53
N GLN A 176 -9.98 21.96 -4.59
CA GLN A 176 -9.78 23.41 -4.44
C GLN A 176 -8.35 23.73 -4.00
N LYS A 177 -7.78 22.92 -3.09
CA LYS A 177 -6.39 23.08 -2.65
C LYS A 177 -5.40 22.89 -3.79
N ILE A 178 -5.56 21.81 -4.57
CA ILE A 178 -4.70 21.53 -5.73
C ILE A 178 -4.74 22.69 -6.74
N LEU A 179 -5.93 23.20 -7.03
CA LEU A 179 -6.09 24.32 -7.97
C LEU A 179 -5.43 25.61 -7.44
N SER A 180 -5.58 25.91 -6.16
CA SER A 180 -5.01 27.11 -5.54
C SER A 180 -3.48 27.08 -5.47
N GLU A 181 -2.89 25.90 -5.30
CA GLU A 181 -1.43 25.69 -5.33
C GLU A 181 -0.86 25.88 -6.75
N SER A 182 -1.59 25.42 -7.77
CA SER A 182 -1.20 25.60 -9.18
C SER A 182 -1.19 27.08 -9.60
N ASP A 183 -2.13 27.88 -9.12
CA ASP A 183 -2.21 29.31 -9.46
C ASP A 183 -1.06 30.10 -8.78
N ALA A 184 -0.66 29.71 -7.57
CA ALA A 184 0.44 30.36 -6.85
C ALA A 184 1.82 30.10 -7.50
N ASP A 185 2.04 28.91 -8.05
CA ASP A 185 3.26 28.59 -8.81
C ASP A 185 3.32 29.32 -10.16
N ALA A 186 2.17 29.53 -10.79
CA ALA A 186 2.09 30.26 -12.06
C ALA A 186 2.43 31.75 -11.90
N ASP A 187 1.98 32.40 -10.82
CA ASP A 187 2.30 33.81 -10.55
C ASP A 187 3.78 34.02 -10.14
N ALA A 188 4.39 33.05 -9.46
CA ALA A 188 5.81 33.12 -9.06
C ALA A 188 6.79 33.04 -10.25
N ASP A 189 6.45 32.27 -11.29
CA ASP A 189 7.28 32.13 -12.49
C ASP A 189 7.20 33.35 -13.42
N VAL A 190 6.07 34.09 -13.37
CA VAL A 190 5.89 35.35 -14.10
C VAL A 190 6.72 36.48 -13.48
N ASP A 191 6.84 36.53 -12.15
CA ASP A 191 7.62 37.58 -11.46
C ASP A 191 9.15 37.38 -11.64
N ALA A 192 9.62 36.12 -11.70
CA ALA A 192 11.03 35.79 -11.94
C ALA A 192 11.53 36.19 -13.35
N THR A 193 10.63 36.34 -14.33
CA THR A 193 10.98 36.78 -15.69
C THR A 193 10.98 38.31 -15.86
N SER A 194 10.52 39.06 -14.85
CA SER A 194 10.41 40.53 -14.88
C SER A 194 11.67 41.25 -14.35
N GLU A 195 12.59 40.56 -13.67
CA GLU A 195 13.82 41.16 -13.11
C GLU A 195 15.02 41.18 -14.08
N VAL A 196 14.86 40.82 -15.35
CA VAL A 196 15.94 40.84 -16.36
C VAL A 196 15.63 41.85 -17.47
N ILE A 197 15.53 43.15 -17.15
CA ILE A 197 15.71 44.27 -18.11
C ILE A 197 16.45 45.41 -17.44
#